data_AF-A0A1R3HN11-F1
#
_entry.id   AF-A0A1R3HN11-F1
#
_cell.length_a   1.000
_cell.length_b   1.000
_cell.length_c   1.000
_cell.angle_alpha   90.00
_cell.angle_beta   90.00
_cell.angle_gamma   90.00
#
_symmetry.space_group_name_H-M   'P 1'
#
loop_
_entity.id
_entity.type
_entity.pdbx_description
1 polymer ?
#
loop_
_entity_poly.entity_id
_entity_poly.type
_entity_poly.pdbx_seq_one_letter_code
_entity_poly.pdbx_strand_id
1 'polypeptide(L)'
;MGKAEHDGSNEYANYQPGSLNTTDQLINDLDDFDIVFHIGDLPYANGYVSQWDQFTAQVEPIASAVPYMIASGNHERDWYNSGSFFDTDDSGGECGVPAETMFYYPAENTAKFWYSADYGLFKFCIAYSEHDWRKGSEQYKFIEKCLASADRHKQPWLIFAAHRVLGYSSNDWYGQEGSFEEPEGRDDLQRLWQKYKVDIALLRPRP
;
A
#
# COMPACT_ATOMS: atom_id res chain seq x y z
N MET A 1 -0.59 1.23 -9.04
CA MET A 1 -1.39 1.04 -10.28
C MET A 1 -2.54 2.06 -10.19
N GLY A 2 -3.49 2.10 -11.12
CA GLY A 2 -4.67 2.96 -11.04
C GLY A 2 -5.86 2.25 -11.69
N LYS A 3 -6.85 3.02 -12.13
CA LYS A 3 -7.91 2.57 -13.05
C LYS A 3 -7.87 3.40 -14.34
N ALA A 4 -8.39 2.84 -15.42
CA ALA A 4 -8.45 3.50 -16.72
C ALA A 4 -9.54 2.88 -17.60
N GLU A 5 -10.03 3.64 -18.58
CA GLU A 5 -11.04 3.18 -19.54
C GLU A 5 -10.40 2.53 -20.77
N HIS A 6 -10.75 1.27 -21.06
CA HIS A 6 -10.23 0.53 -22.23
C HIS A 6 -10.71 1.12 -23.57
N ASP A 7 -11.86 1.80 -23.59
CA ASP A 7 -12.42 2.39 -24.80
C ASP A 7 -11.85 3.79 -25.11
N GLY A 8 -10.95 4.30 -24.26
CA GLY A 8 -10.33 5.60 -24.41
C GLY A 8 -11.21 6.77 -23.96
N SER A 9 -12.33 6.49 -23.28
CA SER A 9 -13.14 7.53 -22.63
C SER A 9 -12.34 8.34 -21.62
N ASN A 10 -12.77 9.58 -21.41
CA ASN A 10 -12.25 10.39 -20.31
C ASN A 10 -13.15 10.26 -19.08
N GLU A 11 -12.57 10.49 -17.90
CA GLU A 11 -13.27 10.33 -16.62
C GLU A 11 -12.61 11.18 -15.52
N TYR A 12 -13.21 11.20 -14.33
CA TYR A 12 -12.61 11.87 -13.18
C TYR A 12 -11.30 11.20 -12.76
N ALA A 13 -10.36 12.02 -12.28
CA ALA A 13 -9.03 11.56 -11.85
C ALA A 13 -8.30 10.71 -12.90
N ASN A 14 -8.48 10.98 -14.20
CA ASN A 14 -7.84 10.25 -15.30
C ASN A 14 -6.36 10.64 -15.51
N TYR A 15 -5.50 10.30 -14.56
CA TYR A 15 -4.06 10.60 -14.60
C TYR A 15 -3.17 9.37 -14.34
N GLN A 16 -3.69 8.17 -14.57
CA GLN A 16 -2.92 6.91 -14.43
C GLN A 16 -2.68 6.24 -15.80
N PRO A 17 -1.95 6.88 -16.74
CA PRO A 17 -1.81 6.40 -18.12
C PRO A 17 -1.11 5.03 -18.24
N GLY A 18 -0.37 4.60 -17.21
CA GLY A 18 0.27 3.28 -17.14
C GLY A 18 -0.62 2.17 -16.58
N SER A 19 -1.86 2.48 -16.20
CA SER A 19 -2.78 1.55 -15.53
C SER A 19 -3.04 0.29 -16.36
N LEU A 20 -3.59 0.44 -17.58
CA LEU A 20 -3.91 -0.69 -18.45
C LEU A 20 -2.67 -1.50 -18.82
N ASN A 21 -1.56 -0.84 -19.17
CA ASN A 21 -0.31 -1.54 -19.47
C ASN A 21 0.15 -2.43 -18.30
N THR A 22 0.03 -1.95 -17.06
CA THR A 22 0.44 -2.73 -15.88
C THR A 22 -0.51 -3.90 -15.66
N THR A 23 -1.83 -3.67 -15.78
CA THR A 23 -2.85 -4.73 -15.66
C THR A 23 -2.65 -5.79 -16.75
N ASP A 24 -2.50 -5.39 -18.00
CA ASP A 24 -2.36 -6.32 -19.14
C ASP A 24 -1.09 -7.17 -19.01
N GLN A 25 0.03 -6.61 -18.54
CA GLN A 25 1.24 -7.41 -18.31
C GLN A 25 1.05 -8.45 -17.20
N LEU A 26 0.39 -8.09 -16.10
CA LEU A 26 0.06 -9.08 -15.06
C LEU A 26 -0.94 -10.13 -15.55
N ILE A 27 -1.89 -9.79 -16.40
CA ILE A 27 -2.79 -10.80 -16.98
C ILE A 27 -2.02 -11.75 -17.91
N ASN A 28 -1.09 -11.23 -18.71
CA ASN A 28 -0.29 -12.03 -19.63
C ASN A 28 0.68 -12.98 -18.90
N ASP A 29 1.16 -12.59 -17.71
CA ASP A 29 2.11 -13.34 -16.88
C ASP A 29 1.43 -14.10 -15.74
N LEU A 30 0.10 -14.24 -15.76
CA LEU A 30 -0.70 -14.73 -14.63
C LEU A 30 -0.34 -16.16 -14.19
N ASP A 31 0.14 -16.99 -15.12
CA ASP A 31 0.60 -18.35 -14.82
C ASP A 31 1.98 -18.38 -14.13
N ASP A 32 2.70 -17.25 -14.10
CA ASP A 32 4.09 -17.12 -13.65
C ASP A 32 4.25 -16.32 -12.34
N PHE A 33 3.15 -15.86 -11.72
CA PHE A 33 3.15 -15.35 -10.33
C PHE A 33 2.00 -15.90 -9.49
N ASP A 34 2.23 -15.96 -8.19
CA ASP A 34 1.32 -16.63 -7.26
C ASP A 34 0.46 -15.68 -6.39
N ILE A 35 0.90 -14.43 -6.24
CA ILE A 35 0.29 -13.45 -5.33
C ILE A 35 0.68 -12.03 -5.74
N VAL A 36 -0.26 -11.08 -5.61
CA VAL A 36 -0.02 -9.65 -5.87
C VAL A 36 -0.13 -8.86 -4.58
N PHE A 37 0.76 -7.87 -4.40
CA PHE A 37 0.63 -6.83 -3.39
C PHE A 37 0.54 -5.45 -4.07
N HIS A 38 -0.64 -4.83 -4.04
CA HIS A 38 -0.84 -3.45 -4.50
C HIS A 38 -0.75 -2.49 -3.29
N ILE A 39 0.41 -1.86 -3.16
CA ILE A 39 0.79 -1.08 -1.96
C ILE A 39 0.30 0.38 -1.96
N GLY A 40 -1.02 0.58 -2.05
CA GLY A 40 -1.68 1.89 -1.89
C GLY A 40 -1.77 2.77 -3.14
N ASP A 41 -2.66 3.75 -3.05
CA ASP A 41 -3.44 4.40 -4.12
C ASP A 41 -3.95 3.41 -5.17
N LEU A 42 -5.12 2.87 -4.87
CA LEU A 42 -5.77 1.80 -5.62
C LEU A 42 -6.45 2.38 -6.88
N PRO A 43 -7.68 2.92 -6.85
CA PRO A 43 -8.32 3.44 -8.06
C PRO A 43 -8.05 4.92 -8.32
N TYR A 44 -7.57 5.70 -7.34
CA TYR A 44 -7.64 7.17 -7.40
C TYR A 44 -9.08 7.70 -7.59
N ALA A 45 -10.07 7.00 -7.03
CA ALA A 45 -11.48 7.40 -7.12
C ALA A 45 -11.70 8.78 -6.47
N ASN A 46 -11.02 9.04 -5.35
CA ASN A 46 -10.96 10.33 -4.67
C ASN A 46 -12.35 10.99 -4.54
N GLY A 47 -13.36 10.22 -4.13
CA GLY A 47 -14.74 10.65 -3.95
C GLY A 47 -15.68 10.36 -5.12
N TYR A 48 -15.17 10.00 -6.30
CA TYR A 48 -15.97 9.54 -7.45
C TYR A 48 -16.23 8.04 -7.37
N VAL A 49 -17.05 7.67 -6.39
CA VAL A 49 -17.18 6.29 -5.88
C VAL A 49 -17.49 5.20 -6.92
N SER A 50 -18.07 5.53 -8.08
CA SER A 50 -18.31 4.56 -9.17
C SER A 50 -17.03 3.92 -9.70
N GLN A 51 -15.89 4.59 -9.50
CA GLN A 51 -14.58 4.14 -9.97
C GLN A 51 -14.01 2.99 -9.15
N TRP A 52 -14.56 2.70 -7.98
CA TRP A 52 -14.24 1.48 -7.23
C TRP A 52 -14.75 0.23 -7.95
N ASP A 53 -15.98 0.26 -8.48
CA ASP A 53 -16.52 -0.85 -9.28
C ASP A 53 -15.68 -1.04 -10.56
N GLN A 54 -15.35 0.06 -11.26
CA GLN A 54 -14.46 0.04 -12.42
C GLN A 54 -13.11 -0.61 -12.10
N PHE A 55 -12.49 -0.23 -10.99
CA PHE A 55 -11.20 -0.79 -10.59
C PHE A 55 -11.30 -2.28 -10.25
N THR A 56 -12.34 -2.69 -9.51
CA THR A 56 -12.53 -4.12 -9.20
C THR A 56 -12.76 -4.96 -10.46
N ALA A 57 -13.49 -4.43 -11.46
CA ALA A 57 -13.64 -5.07 -12.76
C ALA A 57 -12.31 -5.13 -13.53
N GLN A 58 -11.50 -4.06 -13.52
CA GLN A 58 -10.21 -4.02 -14.20
C GLN A 58 -9.23 -5.07 -13.65
N VAL A 59 -9.20 -5.28 -12.33
CA VAL A 59 -8.29 -6.27 -11.70
C VAL A 59 -8.90 -7.66 -11.56
N GLU A 60 -10.18 -7.85 -11.91
CA GLU A 60 -10.89 -9.14 -11.80
C GLU A 60 -10.11 -10.32 -12.41
N PRO A 61 -9.54 -10.22 -13.63
CA PRO A 61 -8.83 -11.36 -14.23
C PRO A 61 -7.63 -11.84 -13.40
N ILE A 62 -7.05 -10.96 -12.58
CA ILE A 62 -5.92 -11.27 -11.69
C ILE A 62 -6.47 -11.71 -10.33
N ALA A 63 -7.30 -10.88 -9.70
CA ALA A 63 -7.76 -11.03 -8.33
C ALA A 63 -8.74 -12.19 -8.11
N SER A 64 -9.37 -12.68 -9.19
CA SER A 64 -10.20 -13.89 -9.15
C SER A 64 -9.38 -15.18 -9.26
N ALA A 65 -8.12 -15.11 -9.70
CA ALA A 65 -7.24 -16.25 -9.92
C ALA A 65 -6.21 -16.42 -8.79
N VAL A 66 -5.62 -15.33 -8.32
CA VAL A 66 -4.62 -15.32 -7.24
C VAL A 66 -4.96 -14.27 -6.17
N PRO A 67 -4.44 -14.39 -4.94
CA PRO A 67 -4.69 -13.38 -3.91
C PRO A 67 -4.17 -12.00 -4.34
N TYR A 68 -5.06 -11.00 -4.28
CA TYR A 68 -4.75 -9.59 -4.54
C TYR A 68 -4.73 -8.82 -3.23
N MET A 69 -3.55 -8.79 -2.59
CA MET A 69 -3.34 -8.14 -1.31
C MET A 69 -3.15 -6.63 -1.51
N ILE A 70 -3.70 -5.83 -0.60
CA ILE A 70 -3.64 -4.37 -0.70
C ILE A 70 -3.01 -3.73 0.53
N ALA A 71 -2.43 -2.54 0.36
CA ALA A 71 -2.21 -1.58 1.44
C ALA A 71 -3.02 -0.32 1.15
N SER A 72 -3.25 0.52 2.16
CA SER A 72 -3.89 1.82 1.99
C SER A 72 -2.85 2.92 1.87
N GLY A 73 -3.03 3.80 0.88
CA GLY A 73 -2.26 5.02 0.67
C GLY A 73 -3.07 6.28 0.94
N ASN A 74 -2.50 7.43 0.56
CA ASN A 74 -3.08 8.73 0.86
C ASN A 74 -4.40 8.96 0.12
N HIS A 75 -4.52 8.48 -1.12
CA HIS A 75 -5.76 8.58 -1.89
C HIS A 75 -6.88 7.67 -1.38
N GLU A 76 -6.59 6.71 -0.52
CA GLU A 76 -7.63 5.97 0.19
C GLU A 76 -8.06 6.69 1.47
N ARG A 77 -7.13 7.31 2.21
CA ARG A 77 -7.35 7.65 3.62
C ARG A 77 -7.36 9.13 3.97
N ASP A 78 -6.50 9.94 3.38
CA ASP A 78 -6.22 11.26 3.92
C ASP A 78 -7.42 12.17 3.78
N TRP A 79 -7.87 12.71 4.92
CA TRP A 79 -8.97 13.67 4.96
C TRP A 79 -8.88 14.54 6.21
N TYR A 80 -9.21 15.82 6.07
CA TYR A 80 -9.14 16.79 7.16
C TYR A 80 -9.92 16.35 8.40
N ASN A 81 -9.26 16.39 9.57
CA ASN A 81 -9.83 16.06 10.89
C ASN A 81 -10.42 14.64 10.99
N SER A 82 -9.97 13.70 10.15
CA SER A 82 -10.44 12.31 10.16
C SER A 82 -9.60 11.37 11.04
N GLY A 83 -8.52 11.87 11.64
CA GLY A 83 -7.58 11.07 12.41
C GLY A 83 -6.50 10.36 11.58
N SER A 84 -6.39 10.64 10.27
CA SER A 84 -5.20 10.30 9.49
C SER A 84 -3.99 11.07 10.03
N PHE A 85 -2.80 10.47 9.89
CA PHE A 85 -1.55 11.10 10.31
C PHE A 85 -1.21 12.29 9.42
N PHE A 86 -1.50 12.19 8.13
CA PHE A 86 -1.45 13.28 7.18
C PHE A 86 -2.84 13.93 7.06
N ASP A 87 -2.89 15.24 7.24
CA ASP A 87 -4.13 16.02 7.23
C ASP A 87 -4.24 16.75 5.88
N THR A 88 -4.48 15.97 4.81
CA THR A 88 -4.71 16.45 3.43
C THR A 88 -6.10 16.04 2.95
N ASP A 89 -6.46 16.37 1.71
CA ASP A 89 -7.74 16.03 1.09
C ASP A 89 -7.63 14.98 -0.03
N ASP A 90 -6.52 14.23 -0.09
CA ASP A 90 -6.18 13.35 -1.21
C ASP A 90 -7.24 12.28 -1.48
N SER A 91 -7.95 11.80 -0.44
CA SER A 91 -9.02 10.82 -0.59
C SER A 91 -10.34 11.38 -1.13
N GLY A 92 -10.46 12.70 -1.30
CA GLY A 92 -11.67 13.35 -1.79
C GLY A 92 -12.92 13.10 -0.95
N GLY A 93 -12.73 12.82 0.34
CA GLY A 93 -13.80 12.60 1.32
C GLY A 93 -14.10 11.14 1.61
N GLU A 94 -13.41 10.21 0.94
CA GLU A 94 -13.59 8.77 1.15
C GLU A 94 -13.11 8.31 2.53
N CYS A 95 -12.07 8.96 3.07
CA CYS A 95 -11.54 8.76 4.43
C CYS A 95 -11.38 7.29 4.86
N GLY A 96 -10.96 6.43 3.93
CA GLY A 96 -10.66 5.01 4.13
C GLY A 96 -11.81 4.05 3.81
N VAL A 97 -13.06 4.51 3.86
CA VAL A 97 -14.24 3.63 3.90
C VAL A 97 -14.34 2.69 2.68
N PRO A 98 -14.19 3.16 1.43
CA PRO A 98 -14.28 2.25 0.27
C PRO A 98 -13.15 1.22 0.26
N ALA A 99 -11.91 1.61 0.54
CA ALA A 99 -10.77 0.69 0.57
C ALA A 99 -10.92 -0.40 1.63
N GLU A 100 -11.40 -0.02 2.82
CA GLU A 100 -11.67 -0.93 3.95
C GLU A 100 -12.82 -1.91 3.69
N THR A 101 -13.72 -1.58 2.75
CA THR A 101 -14.97 -2.31 2.51
C THR A 101 -14.91 -3.16 1.23
N MET A 102 -14.33 -2.64 0.16
CA MET A 102 -14.31 -3.29 -1.15
C MET A 102 -13.30 -4.44 -1.22
N PHE A 103 -12.25 -4.38 -0.40
CA PHE A 103 -11.19 -5.40 -0.36
C PHE A 103 -11.07 -5.99 1.05
N TYR A 104 -10.87 -7.30 1.09
CA TYR A 104 -10.54 -7.99 2.34
C TYR A 104 -9.03 -8.11 2.51
N TYR A 105 -8.56 -7.89 3.73
CA TYR A 105 -7.19 -8.16 4.16
C TYR A 105 -7.21 -8.58 5.64
N PRO A 106 -6.25 -9.40 6.10
CA PRO A 106 -6.31 -10.04 7.41
C PRO A 106 -5.82 -9.12 8.55
N ALA A 107 -6.31 -7.87 8.61
CA ALA A 107 -6.05 -6.97 9.73
C ALA A 107 -6.95 -7.31 10.93
N GLU A 108 -6.41 -7.16 12.15
CA GLU A 108 -7.20 -7.31 13.39
C GLU A 108 -8.27 -6.22 13.51
N ASN A 109 -7.97 -5.03 13.00
CA ASN A 109 -8.91 -3.92 12.84
C ASN A 109 -8.74 -3.35 11.43
N THR A 110 -9.78 -3.50 10.60
CA THR A 110 -9.76 -3.08 9.20
C THR A 110 -9.47 -1.59 9.05
N ALA A 111 -10.01 -0.74 9.93
CA ALA A 111 -9.78 0.71 9.91
C ALA A 111 -8.32 1.14 10.21
N LYS A 112 -7.48 0.20 10.68
CA LYS A 112 -6.05 0.44 10.91
C LYS A 112 -5.17 -0.08 9.77
N PHE A 113 -5.71 -0.88 8.86
CA PHE A 113 -5.08 -1.35 7.61
C PHE A 113 -3.75 -2.11 7.70
N TRP A 114 -3.06 -2.14 8.84
CA TRP A 114 -1.81 -2.89 8.99
C TRP A 114 -2.08 -4.36 9.30
N TYR A 115 -1.35 -5.26 8.64
CA TYR A 115 -1.51 -6.70 8.80
C TYR A 115 -0.25 -7.46 8.42
N SER A 116 -0.21 -8.74 8.79
CA SER A 116 0.84 -9.66 8.36
C SER A 116 0.25 -10.71 7.43
N ALA A 117 0.97 -11.09 6.40
CA ALA A 117 0.61 -12.19 5.51
C ALA A 117 1.81 -13.11 5.30
N ASP A 118 1.52 -14.39 5.07
CA ASP A 118 2.53 -15.41 4.81
C ASP A 118 2.22 -16.07 3.46
N TYR A 119 3.24 -16.24 2.62
CA TYR A 119 3.14 -16.99 1.37
C TYR A 119 4.37 -17.87 1.20
N GLY A 120 4.24 -19.16 1.50
CA GLY A 120 5.36 -20.10 1.46
C GLY A 120 6.55 -19.64 2.30
N LEU A 121 7.67 -19.32 1.64
CA LEU A 121 8.92 -18.89 2.28
C LEU A 121 8.95 -17.40 2.66
N PHE A 122 7.90 -16.65 2.32
CA PHE A 122 7.82 -15.21 2.52
C PHE A 122 6.93 -14.87 3.72
N LYS A 123 7.40 -13.91 4.52
CA LYS A 123 6.59 -13.21 5.52
C LYS A 123 6.54 -11.74 5.17
N PHE A 124 5.33 -11.20 5.08
CA PHE A 124 5.06 -9.81 4.76
C PHE A 124 4.52 -9.09 6.00
N CYS A 125 5.10 -7.93 6.30
CA CYS A 125 4.57 -7.00 7.30
C CYS A 125 4.14 -5.73 6.56
N ILE A 126 2.82 -5.55 6.44
CA ILE A 126 2.20 -4.45 5.70
C ILE A 126 1.85 -3.34 6.68
N ALA A 127 2.45 -2.18 6.48
CA ALA A 127 2.21 -0.98 7.25
C ALA A 127 1.19 -0.07 6.55
N TYR A 128 0.55 0.77 7.35
CA TYR A 128 -0.33 1.84 6.96
C TYR A 128 0.35 3.19 7.16
N SER A 129 0.87 3.78 6.08
CA SER A 129 1.59 5.06 6.16
C SER A 129 0.70 6.25 6.49
N GLU A 130 -0.62 6.12 6.39
CA GLU A 130 -1.54 7.21 6.75
C GLU A 130 -1.89 7.22 8.24
N HIS A 131 -1.20 6.39 9.03
CA HIS A 131 -1.31 6.32 10.47
C HIS A 131 0.10 6.37 11.12
N ASP A 132 0.23 6.97 12.30
CA ASP A 132 1.53 7.17 12.96
C ASP A 132 2.32 5.84 13.13
N TRP A 133 3.51 5.77 12.52
CA TRP A 133 4.42 4.61 12.54
C TRP A 133 5.59 4.76 13.53
N ARG A 134 5.73 5.91 14.19
CA ARG A 134 6.90 6.24 15.02
C ARG A 134 6.94 5.43 16.31
N LYS A 135 8.11 5.36 16.93
CA LYS A 135 8.31 4.55 18.13
C LYS A 135 7.33 4.94 19.23
N GLY A 136 6.62 3.93 19.75
CA GLY A 136 5.62 4.09 20.81
C GLY A 136 4.18 4.05 20.31
N SER A 137 3.96 4.27 19.01
CA SER A 137 2.64 4.12 18.39
C SER A 137 2.17 2.66 18.44
N GLU A 138 0.87 2.46 18.24
CA GLU A 138 0.30 1.12 18.13
C GLU A 138 0.83 0.37 16.91
N GLN A 139 0.93 1.07 15.78
CA GLN A 139 1.47 0.51 14.55
C GLN A 139 2.92 0.08 14.71
N TYR A 140 3.78 0.86 15.38
CA TYR A 140 5.17 0.47 15.62
C TYR A 140 5.26 -0.84 16.41
N LYS A 141 4.40 -1.01 17.43
CA LYS A 141 4.32 -2.25 18.22
C LYS A 141 3.83 -3.43 17.38
N PHE A 142 2.86 -3.20 16.49
CA PHE A 142 2.42 -4.19 15.52
C PHE A 142 3.58 -4.60 14.59
N ILE A 143 4.29 -3.65 14.00
CA ILE A 143 5.42 -3.91 13.09
C ILE A 143 6.50 -4.71 13.82
N GLU A 144 6.89 -4.31 15.04
CA GLU A 144 7.85 -5.06 15.85
C GLU A 144 7.37 -6.51 16.10
N LYS A 145 6.10 -6.71 16.47
CA LYS A 145 5.52 -8.03 16.70
C LYS A 145 5.50 -8.88 15.41
N CYS A 146 5.13 -8.28 14.28
CA CYS A 146 5.09 -8.97 12.98
C CYS A 146 6.49 -9.46 12.60
N LEU A 147 7.48 -8.57 12.61
CA LEU A 147 8.86 -8.88 12.25
C LEU A 147 9.48 -9.92 13.20
N ALA A 148 9.21 -9.82 14.50
CA ALA A 148 9.71 -10.77 15.50
C ALA A 148 9.09 -12.16 15.38
N SER A 149 7.90 -12.29 14.79
CA SER A 149 7.19 -13.56 14.67
C SER A 149 7.69 -14.45 13.52
N ALA A 150 8.59 -13.95 12.67
CA ALA A 150 9.17 -14.71 11.56
C ALA A 150 10.09 -15.84 12.06
N ASP A 151 9.73 -17.09 11.81
CA ASP A 151 10.66 -18.21 11.92
C ASP A 151 11.59 -18.21 10.69
N ARG A 152 12.72 -17.51 10.79
CA ARG A 152 13.66 -17.31 9.66
C ARG A 152 14.29 -18.60 9.11
N HIS A 153 14.15 -19.74 9.79
CA HIS A 153 14.56 -21.04 9.24
C HIS A 153 13.51 -21.60 8.27
N LYS A 154 12.23 -21.29 8.47
CA LYS A 154 11.12 -21.74 7.61
C LYS A 154 10.70 -20.68 6.59
N GLN A 155 10.72 -19.42 6.98
CA GLN A 155 10.38 -18.26 6.17
C GLN A 155 11.59 -17.31 6.12
N PRO A 156 12.59 -17.61 5.28
CA PRO A 156 13.82 -16.83 5.23
C PRO A 156 13.59 -15.42 4.69
N TRP A 157 12.58 -15.20 3.83
CA TRP A 157 12.33 -13.92 3.16
C TRP A 157 11.38 -13.05 3.99
N LEU A 158 11.93 -12.04 4.65
CA LEU A 158 11.17 -11.09 5.47
C LEU A 158 11.03 -9.76 4.74
N ILE A 159 9.80 -9.43 4.35
CA ILE A 159 9.47 -8.29 3.52
C ILE A 159 8.66 -7.28 4.33
N PHE A 160 9.07 -6.02 4.32
CA PHE A 160 8.28 -4.90 4.80
C PHE A 160 7.67 -4.18 3.61
N ALA A 161 6.42 -3.73 3.72
CA ALA A 161 5.83 -2.86 2.71
C ALA A 161 5.00 -1.75 3.35
N ALA A 162 5.06 -0.57 2.74
CA ALA A 162 4.22 0.57 3.08
C ALA A 162 3.91 1.34 1.79
N HIS A 163 2.85 2.15 1.82
CA HIS A 163 2.56 3.03 0.70
C HIS A 163 3.60 4.16 0.61
N ARG A 164 3.57 5.16 1.51
CA ARG A 164 4.54 6.28 1.46
C ARG A 164 5.98 5.82 1.68
N VAL A 165 6.94 6.63 1.22
CA VAL A 165 8.37 6.31 1.33
C VAL A 165 8.88 6.53 2.75
N LEU A 166 8.84 5.47 3.56
CA LEU A 166 9.43 5.45 4.90
C LEU A 166 10.93 5.10 4.91
N GLY A 167 11.53 4.85 3.74
CA GLY A 167 12.90 4.38 3.57
C GLY A 167 13.73 5.38 2.77
N TYR A 168 13.92 5.14 1.47
CA TYR A 168 14.73 6.02 0.64
C TYR A 168 14.06 6.23 -0.72
N SER A 169 14.05 7.48 -1.18
CA SER A 169 13.65 7.87 -2.52
C SER A 169 14.41 9.10 -2.97
N SER A 170 14.83 9.14 -4.23
CA SER A 170 15.39 10.31 -4.88
C SER A 170 14.35 11.06 -5.71
N ASN A 171 13.06 10.90 -5.39
CA ASN A 171 11.98 11.68 -5.98
C ASN A 171 12.22 13.17 -5.71
N ASP A 172 12.05 13.99 -6.75
CA ASP A 172 12.37 15.42 -6.73
C ASP A 172 11.54 16.20 -5.70
N TRP A 173 10.29 15.78 -5.44
CA TRP A 173 9.42 16.40 -4.44
C TRP A 173 10.07 16.36 -3.04
N TYR A 174 10.50 15.18 -2.59
CA TYR A 174 11.22 15.07 -1.32
C TYR A 174 12.51 15.89 -1.36
N GLY A 175 13.23 15.88 -2.48
CA GLY A 175 14.45 16.68 -2.66
C GLY A 175 14.22 18.19 -2.48
N GLN A 176 13.12 18.71 -3.00
CA GLN A 176 12.72 20.11 -2.84
C GLN A 176 12.35 20.46 -1.38
N GLU A 177 11.82 19.50 -0.63
CA GLU A 177 11.57 19.61 0.81
C GLU A 177 12.81 19.36 1.67
N GLY A 178 13.96 19.05 1.06
CA GLY A 178 15.21 18.76 1.76
C GLY A 178 15.25 17.38 2.42
N SER A 179 14.47 16.43 1.90
CA SER A 179 14.37 15.04 2.37
C SER A 179 14.61 14.02 1.25
N PHE A 180 14.75 12.76 1.64
CA PHE A 180 14.81 11.59 0.73
C PHE A 180 13.82 10.51 1.20
N GLU A 181 12.80 10.92 1.93
CA GLU A 181 11.75 10.12 2.57
C GLU A 181 10.62 11.03 3.07
N GLU A 182 9.51 10.46 3.50
CA GLU A 182 8.59 11.18 4.38
C GLU A 182 9.34 11.63 5.66
N PRO A 183 9.06 12.83 6.19
CA PRO A 183 9.65 13.28 7.45
C PRO A 183 9.50 12.22 8.56
N GLU A 184 10.58 11.91 9.27
CA GLU A 184 10.64 10.85 10.30
C GLU A 184 10.35 9.43 9.78
N GLY A 185 10.41 9.20 8.47
CA GLY A 185 10.09 7.93 7.83
C GLY A 185 10.91 6.76 8.38
N ARG A 186 12.24 6.82 8.22
CA ARG A 186 13.13 5.72 8.59
C ARG A 186 13.64 5.77 10.02
N ASP A 187 13.58 6.92 10.69
CA ASP A 187 14.34 7.20 11.92
C ASP A 187 14.19 6.13 13.01
N ASP A 188 12.94 5.73 13.28
CA ASP A 188 12.63 4.67 14.24
C ASP A 188 12.51 3.30 13.59
N LEU A 189 11.88 3.20 12.41
CA LEU A 189 11.60 1.91 11.76
C LEU A 189 12.86 1.18 11.31
N GLN A 190 13.91 1.90 10.91
CA GLN A 190 15.19 1.27 10.53
C GLN A 190 15.81 0.47 11.67
N ARG A 191 15.51 0.81 12.93
CA ARG A 191 15.99 0.05 14.09
C ARG A 191 15.32 -1.32 14.15
N LEU A 192 14.03 -1.41 13.82
CA LEU A 192 13.31 -2.67 13.71
C LEU A 192 13.78 -3.46 12.49
N TRP A 193 13.88 -2.80 11.32
CA TRP A 193 14.35 -3.44 10.09
C TRP A 193 15.74 -4.05 10.27
N GLN A 194 16.66 -3.33 10.90
CA GLN A 194 18.01 -3.82 11.17
C GLN A 194 18.03 -4.92 12.24
N LYS A 195 17.27 -4.76 13.34
CA LYS A 195 17.19 -5.74 14.43
C LYS A 195 16.67 -7.10 13.96
N TYR A 196 15.61 -7.10 13.15
CA TYR A 196 14.97 -8.32 12.65
C TYR A 196 15.48 -8.75 11.26
N LYS A 197 16.43 -8.00 10.69
CA LYS A 197 17.04 -8.24 9.38
C LYS A 197 15.98 -8.38 8.28
N VAL A 198 15.15 -7.34 8.12
CA VAL A 198 14.26 -7.21 6.96
C VAL A 198 15.13 -7.25 5.70
N ASP A 199 14.77 -8.12 4.75
CA ASP A 199 15.57 -8.32 3.55
C ASP A 199 15.26 -7.24 2.50
N ILE A 200 13.97 -6.91 2.34
CA ILE A 200 13.49 -5.90 1.38
C ILE A 200 12.38 -5.07 2.03
N ALA A 201 12.48 -3.74 1.88
CA ALA A 201 11.41 -2.81 2.17
C ALA A 201 10.87 -2.24 0.85
N LEU A 202 9.63 -2.55 0.51
CA LEU A 202 8.95 -2.04 -0.70
C LEU A 202 8.12 -0.81 -0.34
N LEU A 203 8.33 0.27 -1.09
CA LEU A 203 7.74 1.58 -0.82
C LEU A 203 7.32 2.20 -2.14
N ARG A 204 6.29 3.04 -2.08
CA ARG A 204 5.78 3.75 -3.24
C ARG A 204 6.05 5.26 -3.11
N PRO A 205 6.80 5.87 -4.03
CA PRO A 205 6.90 7.32 -4.09
C PRO A 205 5.55 7.92 -4.48
N ARG A 206 5.21 9.07 -3.87
CA ARG A 206 4.12 9.92 -4.36
C ARG A 206 4.38 10.25 -5.85
N PRO A 207 3.32 10.20 -6.69
CA PRO A 207 3.43 10.57 -8.11
C PRO A 207 3.82 12.04 -8.29
#